data_AF-A0A956X1G6-F1
#
_entry.id   AF-A0A956X1G6-F1
#
_cell.length_a   1.000
_cell.length_b   1.000
_cell.length_c   1.000
_cell.angle_alpha   90.00
_cell.angle_beta   90.00
_cell.angle_gamma   90.00
#
_symmetry.space_group_name_H-M   'P 1'
#
loop_
_entity.id
_entity.type
_entity.pdbx_description
1 polymer ?
#
loop_
_entity_poly.entity_id
_entity_poly.type
_entity_poly.pdbx_seq_one_letter_code
_entity_poly.pdbx_strand_id
1 'polypeptide(L)'
;MTELTTQERFKRGAADAGRYFDFMAQFVDFQPEHAEAIRATRFIVEKHIPAIVADFYAQLLSFPATRKHFQRKDGSIDQDYLRLRMQHQATFWRRTASAVFDEDYARFVDYVGRAHTSQGADASIYIPERYVMGMVGFVQQRIGQALDAELHSVDPDLAFRAMRGWNA
;
A
#
# COMPACT_ATOMS: atom_id res chain seq x y z
N MET A 1 28.25 2.87 -18.17
CA MET A 1 27.58 2.99 -16.86
C MET A 1 26.84 1.69 -16.63
N THR A 2 27.19 0.94 -15.58
CA THR A 2 26.54 -0.33 -15.23
C THR A 2 25.14 -0.05 -14.72
N GLU A 3 24.12 -0.76 -15.23
CA GLU A 3 22.75 -0.63 -14.71
C GLU A 3 22.68 -1.08 -13.25
N LEU A 4 22.14 -0.22 -12.39
CA LEU A 4 21.91 -0.54 -10.98
C LEU A 4 20.83 -1.62 -10.85
N THR A 5 21.09 -2.60 -9.98
CA THR A 5 20.14 -3.66 -9.63
C THR A 5 18.90 -3.07 -8.96
N THR A 6 17.77 -3.79 -9.01
CA THR A 6 16.52 -3.38 -8.32
C THR A 6 16.76 -3.15 -6.82
N GLN A 7 17.66 -3.92 -6.21
CA GLN A 7 18.04 -3.81 -4.80
C GLN A 7 18.83 -2.53 -4.48
N GLU A 8 19.67 -2.06 -5.40
CA GLU A 8 20.38 -0.78 -5.27
C GLU A 8 19.46 0.42 -5.54
N ARG A 9 18.44 0.26 -6.40
CA ARG A 9 17.38 1.25 -6.59
C ARG A 9 16.51 1.40 -5.33
N PHE A 10 16.22 0.30 -4.62
CA PHE A 10 15.51 0.33 -3.33
C PHE A 10 16.28 1.10 -2.24
N LYS A 11 17.62 1.04 -2.24
CA LYS A 11 18.47 1.74 -1.26
C LYS A 11 18.56 3.25 -1.49
N ARG A 12 18.13 3.76 -2.66
CA ARG A 12 18.06 5.20 -2.98
C ARG A 12 16.64 5.74 -2.83
N GLY A 13 15.98 5.44 -1.70
CA GLY A 13 14.93 6.34 -1.22
C GLY A 13 15.51 7.75 -1.06
N ALA A 14 14.67 8.78 -1.14
CA ALA A 14 15.10 10.16 -0.89
C ALA A 14 15.89 10.23 0.44
N ALA A 15 17.00 10.97 0.45
CA ALA A 15 17.84 11.08 1.65
C ALA A 15 17.06 11.64 2.86
N ASP A 16 15.98 12.36 2.60
CA ASP A 16 15.08 12.94 3.58
C ASP A 16 13.77 12.16 3.77
N ALA A 17 13.65 10.93 3.25
CA ALA A 17 12.44 10.12 3.35
C ALA A 17 12.00 9.90 4.80
N GLY A 18 12.94 9.62 5.72
CA GLY A 18 12.64 9.50 7.16
C GLY A 18 12.03 10.78 7.73
N ARG A 19 12.69 11.92 7.49
CA ARG A 19 12.22 13.24 7.93
C ARG A 19 10.83 13.58 7.39
N TYR A 20 10.56 13.27 6.12
CA TYR A 20 9.25 13.51 5.52
C TYR A 20 8.18 12.54 6.04
N PHE A 21 8.54 11.28 6.28
CA PHE A 21 7.66 10.31 6.91
C PHE A 21 7.25 10.76 8.31
N ASP A 22 8.21 11.20 9.14
CA ASP A 22 7.93 11.73 10.48
C ASP A 22 7.05 12.98 10.44
N PHE A 23 7.31 13.89 9.48
CA PHE A 23 6.46 15.06 9.26
C PHE A 23 5.03 14.67 8.91
N MET A 24 4.85 13.71 8.00
CA MET A 24 3.52 13.25 7.59
C MET A 24 2.81 12.50 8.72
N ALA A 25 3.51 11.67 9.49
CA ALA A 25 2.98 11.00 10.67
C ALA A 25 2.46 12.02 11.69
N GLN A 26 3.19 13.10 11.96
CA GLN A 26 2.71 14.19 12.83
C GLN A 26 1.53 14.95 12.22
N PHE A 27 1.56 15.21 10.90
CA PHE A 27 0.50 15.93 10.20
C PHE A 27 -0.86 15.23 10.28
N VAL A 28 -0.87 13.89 10.25
CA VAL A 28 -2.08 13.06 10.36
C VAL A 28 -2.40 12.60 11.79
N ASP A 29 -1.67 13.13 12.79
CA ASP A 29 -1.80 12.74 14.19
C ASP A 29 -1.57 11.23 14.43
N PHE A 30 -0.59 10.64 13.73
CA PHE A 30 -0.20 9.26 13.92
C PHE A 30 0.61 9.10 15.22
N GLN A 31 0.04 8.39 16.19
CA GLN A 31 0.63 8.16 17.51
C GLN A 31 1.10 6.72 17.72
N PRO A 32 1.97 6.43 18.71
CA PRO A 32 2.45 5.07 18.99
C PRO A 32 1.34 4.03 19.16
N GLU A 33 0.19 4.40 19.73
CA GLU A 33 -0.95 3.51 19.95
C GLU A 33 -1.58 3.04 18.62
N HIS A 34 -1.44 3.82 17.54
CA HIS A 34 -1.87 3.39 16.21
C HIS A 34 -1.00 2.25 15.69
N ALA A 35 0.33 2.36 15.84
CA ALA A 35 1.26 1.28 15.47
C ALA A 35 1.02 0.02 16.31
N GLU A 36 0.75 0.16 17.61
CA GLU A 36 0.39 -0.95 18.48
C GLU A 36 -0.90 -1.65 18.03
N ALA A 37 -1.94 -0.89 17.68
CA ALA A 37 -3.21 -1.45 17.20
C ALA A 37 -3.06 -2.15 15.83
N ILE A 38 -2.28 -1.58 14.91
CA ILE A 38 -1.93 -2.23 13.63
C ILE A 38 -1.21 -3.56 13.92
N ARG A 39 -0.21 -3.56 14.80
CA ARG A 39 0.55 -4.77 15.15
C ARG A 39 -0.32 -5.84 15.79
N ALA A 40 -1.20 -5.45 16.71
CA ALA A 40 -2.12 -6.35 17.40
C ALA A 40 -3.13 -7.02 16.45
N THR A 41 -3.49 -6.34 15.35
CA THR A 41 -4.46 -6.84 14.36
C THR A 41 -3.82 -7.39 13.09
N ARG A 42 -2.49 -7.46 13.04
CA ARG A 42 -1.70 -7.95 11.89
C ARG A 42 -2.22 -9.26 11.33
N PHE A 43 -2.44 -10.28 12.17
CA PHE A 43 -2.83 -11.62 11.71
C PHE A 43 -4.20 -11.63 11.02
N ILE A 44 -5.13 -10.79 11.48
CA ILE A 44 -6.44 -10.63 10.86
C ILE A 44 -6.24 -10.01 9.47
N VAL A 45 -5.53 -8.89 9.38
CA VAL A 45 -5.32 -8.22 8.09
C VAL A 45 -4.54 -9.12 7.11
N GLU A 46 -3.48 -9.80 7.55
CA GLU A 46 -2.70 -10.71 6.71
C GLU A 46 -3.52 -11.88 6.14
N LYS A 47 -4.46 -12.42 6.92
CA LYS A 47 -5.42 -13.44 6.45
C LYS A 47 -6.28 -12.92 5.30
N HIS A 48 -6.67 -11.65 5.34
CA HIS A 48 -7.57 -11.03 4.35
C HIS A 48 -6.85 -10.38 3.15
N ILE A 49 -5.54 -10.09 3.24
CA ILE A 49 -4.74 -9.48 2.15
C ILE A 49 -5.00 -10.11 0.77
N PRO A 50 -5.02 -11.45 0.58
CA PRO A 50 -5.26 -12.03 -0.74
C PRO A 50 -6.59 -11.60 -1.37
N ALA A 51 -7.67 -11.57 -0.59
CA ALA A 51 -8.99 -11.14 -1.05
C ALA A 51 -9.02 -9.63 -1.33
N ILE A 52 -8.43 -8.82 -0.44
CA ILE A 52 -8.34 -7.35 -0.60
C ILE A 52 -7.60 -6.99 -1.90
N VAL A 53 -6.49 -7.68 -2.18
CA VAL A 53 -5.71 -7.47 -3.41
C VAL A 53 -6.51 -7.91 -4.64
N ALA A 54 -7.22 -9.04 -4.58
CA ALA A 54 -8.08 -9.46 -5.69
C ALA A 54 -9.15 -8.40 -6.02
N ASP A 55 -9.85 -7.90 -4.99
CA ASP A 55 -10.86 -6.84 -5.13
C ASP A 55 -10.27 -5.54 -5.66
N PHE A 56 -9.09 -5.16 -5.18
CA PHE A 56 -8.37 -3.96 -5.62
C PHE A 56 -8.12 -3.98 -7.13
N TYR A 57 -7.60 -5.10 -7.65
CA TYR A 57 -7.31 -5.21 -9.08
C TYR A 57 -8.57 -5.42 -9.92
N ALA A 58 -9.58 -6.14 -9.41
CA ALA A 58 -10.89 -6.19 -10.06
C ALA A 58 -11.48 -4.79 -10.24
N GLN A 59 -11.39 -3.95 -9.21
CA GLN A 59 -11.83 -2.55 -9.26
C GLN A 59 -11.05 -1.76 -10.31
N LEU A 60 -9.71 -1.77 -10.28
CA LEU A 60 -8.89 -1.07 -11.27
C LEU A 60 -9.19 -1.52 -12.70
N LEU A 61 -9.40 -2.82 -12.91
CA LEU A 61 -9.71 -3.38 -14.22
C LEU A 61 -11.14 -3.10 -14.66
N SER A 62 -12.06 -2.69 -13.79
CA SER A 62 -13.44 -2.35 -14.19
C SER A 62 -13.56 -0.98 -14.87
N PHE A 63 -12.62 -0.06 -14.63
CA PHE A 63 -12.64 1.29 -15.21
C PHE A 63 -11.60 1.45 -16.34
N PRO A 64 -11.97 1.90 -17.55
CA PRO A 64 -11.03 2.04 -18.67
C PRO A 64 -9.82 2.93 -18.36
N ALA A 65 -10.03 4.01 -17.59
CA ALA A 65 -8.98 4.97 -17.26
C ALA A 65 -7.84 4.37 -16.42
N THR A 66 -8.12 3.32 -15.64
CA THR A 66 -7.14 2.59 -14.82
C THR A 66 -6.72 1.28 -15.47
N ARG A 67 -7.65 0.57 -16.14
CA ARG A 67 -7.39 -0.68 -16.87
C ARG A 67 -6.26 -0.54 -17.89
N LYS A 68 -6.17 0.60 -18.58
CA LYS A 68 -5.16 0.85 -19.62
C LYS A 68 -3.71 0.65 -19.16
N HIS A 69 -3.44 0.81 -17.85
CA HIS A 69 -2.09 0.62 -17.29
C HIS A 69 -1.68 -0.86 -17.20
N PHE A 70 -2.62 -1.77 -17.41
CA PHE A 70 -2.40 -3.22 -17.40
C PHE A 70 -2.63 -3.84 -18.78
N GLN A 71 -2.78 -3.03 -19.83
CA GLN A 71 -3.01 -3.50 -21.19
C GLN A 71 -1.73 -3.52 -22.01
N ARG A 72 -1.61 -4.53 -22.88
CA ARG A 72 -0.65 -4.55 -23.97
C ARG A 72 -1.11 -3.60 -25.09
N LYS A 73 -0.25 -3.39 -26.10
CA LYS A 73 -0.56 -2.54 -27.26
C LYS A 73 -1.78 -3.00 -28.06
N ASP A 74 -2.10 -4.30 -28.02
CA ASP A 74 -3.26 -4.91 -28.69
C ASP A 74 -4.56 -4.80 -27.87
N GLY A 75 -4.52 -4.18 -26.69
CA GLY A 75 -5.66 -4.03 -25.79
C GLY A 75 -5.94 -5.23 -24.87
N SER A 76 -5.23 -6.35 -25.02
CA SER A 76 -5.30 -7.48 -24.09
C SER A 76 -4.67 -7.12 -22.74
N ILE A 77 -5.10 -7.77 -21.65
CA ILE A 77 -4.49 -7.59 -20.33
C ILE A 77 -3.13 -8.30 -20.29
N ASP A 78 -2.09 -7.60 -19.87
CA ASP A 78 -0.80 -8.18 -19.53
C ASP A 78 -0.91 -8.94 -18.19
N GLN A 79 -1.22 -10.23 -18.28
CA GLN A 79 -1.43 -11.09 -17.11
C GLN A 79 -0.17 -11.24 -16.25
N ASP A 80 1.02 -11.21 -16.85
CA ASP A 80 2.28 -11.40 -16.10
C ASP A 80 2.60 -10.13 -15.31
N TYR A 81 2.45 -8.98 -15.95
CA TYR A 81 2.56 -7.69 -15.28
C TYR A 81 1.53 -7.54 -14.16
N LEU A 82 0.26 -7.90 -14.43
CA LEU A 82 -0.81 -7.86 -13.43
C LEU A 82 -0.46 -8.72 -12.19
N ARG A 83 -0.04 -9.98 -12.39
CA ARG A 83 0.35 -10.86 -11.28
C ARG A 83 1.53 -10.31 -10.48
N LEU A 84 2.55 -9.77 -11.16
CA LEU A 84 3.69 -9.13 -10.49
C LEU A 84 3.23 -7.95 -9.61
N ARG A 85 2.36 -7.08 -10.14
CA ARG A 85 1.84 -5.93 -9.39
C ARG A 85 0.97 -6.36 -8.21
N MET A 86 0.16 -7.43 -8.35
CA MET A 86 -0.59 -8.02 -7.25
C MET A 86 0.33 -8.50 -6.12
N GLN A 87 1.44 -9.15 -6.45
CA GLN A 87 2.43 -9.58 -5.45
C GLN A 87 3.08 -8.39 -4.74
N HIS A 88 3.47 -7.34 -5.47
CA HIS A 88 4.02 -6.12 -4.87
C HIS A 88 3.02 -5.44 -3.94
N GLN A 89 1.73 -5.38 -4.32
CA GLN A 89 0.67 -4.80 -3.50
C GLN A 89 0.48 -5.59 -2.19
N ALA A 90 0.50 -6.93 -2.26
CA ALA A 90 0.42 -7.77 -1.08
C ALA A 90 1.64 -7.58 -0.15
N THR A 91 2.84 -7.46 -0.72
CA THR A 91 4.07 -7.21 0.05
C THR A 91 4.04 -5.85 0.74
N PHE A 92 3.55 -4.81 0.07
CA PHE A 92 3.35 -3.49 0.70
C PHE A 92 2.49 -3.61 1.96
N TRP A 93 1.30 -4.20 1.85
CA TRP A 93 0.39 -4.32 2.99
C TRP A 93 0.92 -5.20 4.11
N ARG A 94 1.64 -6.29 3.81
CA ARG A 94 2.32 -7.11 4.84
C ARG A 94 3.40 -6.33 5.57
N ARG A 95 4.16 -5.51 4.84
CA ARG A 95 5.19 -4.66 5.44
C ARG A 95 4.57 -3.58 6.33
N THR A 96 3.51 -2.93 5.88
CA THR A 96 2.72 -2.01 6.72
C THR A 96 2.15 -2.70 7.97
N ALA A 97 1.60 -3.91 7.82
CA ALA A 97 1.03 -4.69 8.93
C ALA A 97 2.06 -5.09 10.00
N SER A 98 3.36 -5.07 9.69
CA SER A 98 4.42 -5.29 10.69
C SER A 98 4.50 -4.17 11.73
N ALA A 99 3.98 -2.98 11.40
CA ALA A 99 4.04 -1.77 12.22
C ALA A 99 5.46 -1.45 12.72
N VAL A 100 6.46 -1.68 11.87
CA VAL A 100 7.84 -1.24 12.04
C VAL A 100 8.06 -0.05 11.11
N PHE A 101 7.81 1.15 11.63
CA PHE A 101 7.85 2.41 10.88
C PHE A 101 9.18 3.14 11.13
N ASP A 102 10.27 2.51 10.70
CA ASP A 102 11.62 3.05 10.80
C ASP A 102 12.05 3.75 9.50
N GLU A 103 13.32 4.19 9.46
CA GLU A 103 13.88 4.85 8.28
C GLU A 103 13.88 3.94 7.03
N ASP A 104 13.99 2.63 7.21
CA ASP A 104 13.91 1.66 6.11
C ASP A 104 12.47 1.59 5.55
N TYR A 105 11.46 1.57 6.41
CA TYR A 105 10.07 1.70 5.99
C TYR A 105 9.80 3.02 5.28
N ALA A 106 10.33 4.14 5.78
CA ALA A 106 10.17 5.44 5.15
C ALA A 106 10.75 5.47 3.71
N ARG A 107 11.98 4.94 3.52
CA ARG A 107 12.58 4.80 2.18
C ARG A 107 11.78 3.86 1.27
N PHE A 108 11.21 2.80 1.83
CA PHE A 108 10.33 1.90 1.09
C PHE A 108 9.06 2.57 0.61
N VAL A 109 8.40 3.38 1.44
CA VAL A 109 7.20 4.13 1.05
C VAL A 109 7.54 5.18 -0.02
N ASP A 110 8.66 5.91 0.10
CA ASP A 110 9.13 6.83 -0.95
C ASP A 110 9.34 6.09 -2.28
N TYR A 111 9.99 4.93 -2.25
CA TYR A 111 10.17 4.09 -3.43
C TYR A 111 8.83 3.67 -4.06
N VAL A 112 7.86 3.22 -3.25
CA VAL A 112 6.52 2.84 -3.72
C VAL A 112 5.81 4.06 -4.32
N GLY A 113 5.90 5.24 -3.70
CA GLY A 113 5.36 6.48 -4.24
C GLY A 113 5.94 6.82 -5.62
N ARG A 114 7.27 6.79 -5.75
CA ARG A 114 7.98 7.01 -7.03
C ARG A 114 7.58 6.02 -8.11
N ALA A 115 7.26 4.77 -7.76
CA ALA A 115 6.83 3.77 -8.72
C ALA A 115 5.49 4.10 -9.43
N HIS A 116 4.76 5.13 -8.96
CA HIS A 116 3.54 5.64 -9.57
C HIS A 116 3.78 6.93 -10.37
N THR A 117 5.02 7.45 -10.41
CA THR A 117 5.39 8.67 -11.11
C THR A 117 6.47 8.40 -12.16
N SER A 118 6.74 9.41 -13.00
CA SER A 118 7.82 9.34 -13.98
C SER A 118 9.23 9.29 -13.37
N GLN A 119 9.35 9.41 -12.03
CA GLN A 119 10.61 9.25 -11.29
C GLN A 119 10.85 7.81 -10.83
N GLY A 120 9.95 6.88 -11.17
CA GLY A 120 10.09 5.46 -10.87
C GLY A 120 11.08 4.72 -11.76
N ALA A 121 11.07 3.40 -11.68
CA ALA A 121 11.92 2.55 -12.52
C ALA A 121 11.54 2.59 -14.01
N ASP A 122 10.28 2.94 -14.32
CA ASP A 122 9.76 3.13 -15.67
C ASP A 122 9.19 4.55 -15.78
N ALA A 123 9.90 5.41 -16.51
CA ALA A 123 9.53 6.82 -16.68
C ALA A 123 8.26 7.01 -17.54
N SER A 124 7.80 5.97 -18.24
CA SER A 124 6.55 6.02 -19.01
C SER A 124 5.31 5.83 -18.12
N ILE A 125 5.51 5.37 -16.88
CA ILE A 125 4.43 5.19 -15.91
C ILE A 125 4.15 6.50 -15.20
N TYR A 126 2.90 6.94 -15.29
CA TYR A 126 2.35 7.96 -14.43
C TYR A 126 0.91 7.59 -14.08
N ILE A 127 0.64 7.45 -12.78
CA ILE A 127 -0.68 7.19 -12.23
C ILE A 127 -1.17 8.47 -11.58
N PRO A 128 -2.25 9.11 -12.09
CA PRO A 128 -2.82 10.29 -11.46
C PRO A 128 -3.12 10.05 -9.98
N GLU A 129 -2.73 11.00 -9.13
CA GLU A 129 -2.73 10.89 -7.68
C GLU A 129 -4.14 10.62 -7.14
N ARG A 130 -5.18 11.14 -7.81
CA ARG A 130 -6.59 10.86 -7.50
C ARG A 130 -6.94 9.36 -7.48
N TYR A 131 -6.31 8.55 -8.33
CA TYR A 131 -6.55 7.10 -8.34
C TYR A 131 -5.80 6.40 -7.20
N VAL A 132 -4.62 6.90 -6.84
CA VAL A 132 -3.89 6.41 -5.66
C VAL A 132 -4.73 6.68 -4.41
N MET A 133 -5.17 7.93 -4.20
CA MET A 133 -6.01 8.33 -3.07
C MET A 133 -7.32 7.54 -3.01
N GLY A 134 -8.02 7.39 -4.14
CA GLY A 134 -9.25 6.61 -4.22
C GLY A 134 -9.04 5.15 -3.84
N MET A 135 -7.92 4.55 -4.26
CA MET A 135 -7.64 3.15 -3.95
C MET A 135 -7.08 2.92 -2.54
N VAL A 136 -6.45 3.91 -1.90
CA VAL A 136 -6.15 3.87 -0.46
C VAL A 136 -7.45 3.76 0.34
N GLY A 137 -8.43 4.63 0.07
CA GLY A 137 -9.76 4.57 0.70
C GLY A 137 -10.50 3.27 0.42
N PHE A 138 -10.38 2.75 -0.80
CA PHE A 138 -10.94 1.44 -1.17
C PHE A 138 -10.36 0.32 -0.28
N VAL A 139 -9.05 0.28 -0.06
CA VAL A 139 -8.41 -0.74 0.79
C VAL A 139 -8.76 -0.53 2.27
N GLN A 140 -8.75 0.72 2.76
CA GLN A 140 -9.15 1.05 4.13
C GLN A 140 -10.55 0.51 4.45
N GLN A 141 -11.50 0.64 3.52
CA GLN A 141 -12.83 0.05 3.67
C GLN A 141 -12.78 -1.48 3.86
N ARG A 142 -11.98 -2.21 3.08
CA ARG A 142 -11.87 -3.68 3.22
C ARG A 142 -11.18 -4.08 4.51
N ILE A 143 -10.15 -3.34 4.92
CA ILE A 143 -9.48 -3.57 6.20
C ILE A 143 -10.48 -3.36 7.34
N GLY A 144 -11.26 -2.27 7.30
CA GLY A 144 -12.33 -2.01 8.27
C GLY A 144 -13.36 -3.15 8.34
N GLN A 145 -13.82 -3.64 7.18
CA GLN A 145 -14.74 -4.78 7.10
C GLN A 145 -14.14 -6.06 7.68
N ALA A 146 -12.87 -6.36 7.39
CA ALA A 146 -12.18 -7.52 7.93
C ALA A 146 -12.02 -7.46 9.45
N LEU A 147 -11.67 -6.27 9.98
CA LEU A 147 -11.54 -6.05 11.42
C LEU A 147 -12.89 -6.16 12.12
N ASP A 148 -13.94 -5.53 11.60
CA ASP A 148 -15.28 -5.60 12.17
C ASP A 148 -15.80 -7.04 12.20
N ALA A 149 -15.66 -7.78 11.09
CA ALA A 149 -16.13 -9.17 11.00
C ALA A 149 -15.46 -10.11 12.01
N GLU A 150 -14.21 -9.86 12.41
CA GLU A 150 -13.44 -10.77 13.27
C GLU A 150 -13.39 -10.29 14.73
N LEU A 151 -13.50 -8.98 14.99
CA LEU A 151 -13.33 -8.40 16.33
C LEU A 151 -14.59 -7.82 16.94
N HIS A 152 -15.60 -7.42 16.17
CA HIS A 152 -16.73 -6.66 16.72
C HIS A 152 -17.41 -7.35 17.90
N SER A 153 -17.63 -8.66 17.81
CA SER A 153 -18.26 -9.46 18.87
C SER A 153 -17.30 -10.00 19.92
N VAL A 154 -15.98 -9.82 19.75
CA VAL A 154 -14.93 -10.43 20.59
C VAL A 154 -14.21 -9.39 21.42
N ASP A 155 -13.74 -8.31 20.78
CA ASP A 155 -13.02 -7.20 21.38
C ASP A 155 -13.34 -5.89 20.61
N PRO A 156 -14.51 -5.26 20.91
CA PRO A 156 -14.94 -4.05 20.22
C PRO A 156 -14.00 -2.86 20.45
N ASP A 157 -13.28 -2.82 21.58
CA ASP A 157 -12.31 -1.76 21.89
C ASP A 157 -11.05 -1.89 21.02
N LEU A 158 -10.55 -3.13 20.82
CA LEU A 158 -9.48 -3.38 19.85
C LEU A 158 -9.95 -3.10 18.43
N ALA A 159 -11.19 -3.47 18.07
CA ALA A 159 -11.75 -3.14 16.75
C ALA A 159 -11.73 -1.64 16.50
N PHE A 160 -12.19 -0.83 17.47
CA PHE A 160 -12.16 0.63 17.37
C PHE A 160 -10.73 1.19 17.27
N ARG A 161 -9.82 0.77 18.14
CA ARG A 161 -8.41 1.23 18.10
C ARG A 161 -7.73 0.85 16.79
N ALA A 162 -7.97 -0.36 16.28
CA ALA A 162 -7.44 -0.82 15.00
C ALA A 162 -8.01 -0.02 13.83
N MET A 163 -9.32 0.26 13.82
CA MET A 163 -9.90 1.14 12.82
C MET A 163 -9.23 2.52 12.82
N ARG A 164 -8.96 3.12 13.97
CA ARG A 164 -8.19 4.38 14.02
C ARG A 164 -6.78 4.20 13.46
N GLY A 165 -6.06 3.17 13.88
CA GLY A 165 -4.69 2.94 13.45
C GLY A 165 -4.54 2.71 11.94
N TRP A 166 -5.44 1.93 11.32
CA TRP A 166 -5.41 1.65 9.88
C TRP A 166 -5.93 2.79 8.99
N ASN A 167 -6.57 3.81 9.58
CA ASN A 167 -7.05 5.00 8.86
C ASN A 167 -6.18 6.25 9.10
N ALA A 168 -5.23 6.18 10.02
CA ALA A 168 -4.23 7.23 10.26
C ALA A 168 -3.12 7.21 9.20
#